data_AF-W7YIK5-F1
#
_entry.id   AF-W7YIK5-F1
#
_cell.length_a   1.000
_cell.length_b   1.000
_cell.length_c   1.000
_cell.angle_alpha   90.00
_cell.angle_beta   90.00
_cell.angle_gamma   90.00
#
_symmetry.space_group_name_H-M   'P 1'
#
loop_
_entity.id
_entity.type
_entity.pdbx_description
1 polymer ?
#
loop_
_entity_poly.entity_id
_entity_poly.type
_entity_poly.pdbx_seq_one_letter_code
_entity_poly.pdbx_strand_id
1 'polypeptide(L)' 'MRSYDIWSEGYVATGGSGRVYYHGYSSGESFKEACVNFARENNEFNKYFDAERMSFWGCKLYSSSSDASASYG' A
#
# COMPACT_ATOMS: atom_id res chain seq x y z
N MET A 1 12.20 5.62 14.32
CA MET A 1 11.56 4.48 13.61
C MET A 1 10.22 4.12 14.24
N ARG A 2 9.19 3.91 13.39
CA ARG A 2 7.86 3.41 13.75
C ARG A 2 7.47 2.30 12.77
N SER A 3 6.63 1.37 13.21
CA SER A 3 6.02 0.36 12.33
C SER A 3 4.78 0.92 11.66
N TYR A 4 4.65 0.67 10.36
CA TYR A 4 3.51 1.06 9.55
C TYR A 4 2.91 -0.16 8.90
N ASP A 5 1.61 -0.33 9.04
CA ASP A 5 0.83 -1.24 8.20
C ASP A 5 0.75 -0.67 6.79
N ILE A 6 0.82 -1.53 5.79
CA ILE A 6 0.78 -1.16 4.37
C ILE A 6 -0.50 -1.73 3.77
N TRP A 7 -1.43 -0.83 3.50
CA TRP A 7 -2.71 -1.11 2.86
C TRP A 7 -2.70 -0.54 1.45
N SER A 8 -3.41 -1.17 0.53
CA SER A 8 -3.84 -0.52 -0.70
C SER A 8 -5.35 -0.48 -0.78
N GLU A 9 -5.80 0.49 -1.54
CA GLU A 9 -7.16 0.54 -2.02
C GLU A 9 -7.45 -0.74 -2.88
N GLY A 10 -8.66 -1.31 -2.81
CA GLY A 10 -9.07 -2.48 -3.58
C GLY A 10 -9.50 -2.19 -5.02
N TYR A 11 -8.74 -2.62 -6.02
CA TYR A 11 -9.08 -2.48 -7.44
C TYR A 11 -9.98 -3.62 -7.97
N VAL A 12 -11.08 -3.28 -8.64
CA VAL A 12 -11.95 -4.24 -9.36
C VAL A 12 -12.20 -3.71 -10.78
N ALA A 13 -11.63 -4.40 -11.79
CA ALA A 13 -11.72 -4.00 -13.19
C ALA A 13 -13.16 -3.98 -13.77
N THR A 14 -14.14 -4.58 -13.10
CA THR A 14 -15.52 -4.76 -13.59
C THR A 14 -16.57 -3.95 -12.79
N GLY A 15 -16.21 -2.78 -12.27
CA GLY A 15 -17.18 -1.85 -11.66
C GLY A 15 -17.78 -2.30 -10.32
N GLY A 16 -17.11 -3.22 -9.62
CA GLY A 16 -17.48 -3.64 -8.26
C GLY A 16 -16.75 -2.85 -7.18
N SER A 17 -17.22 -2.92 -5.94
CA SER A 17 -16.47 -2.46 -4.76
C SER A 17 -15.39 -3.48 -4.39
N GLY A 18 -14.12 -3.07 -4.49
CA GLY A 18 -13.01 -3.86 -3.98
C GLY A 18 -12.87 -3.68 -2.46
N ARG A 19 -12.52 -4.75 -1.74
CA ARG A 19 -12.08 -4.63 -0.34
C ARG A 19 -10.66 -4.07 -0.31
N VAL A 20 -10.36 -3.23 0.69
CA VAL A 20 -8.97 -2.83 0.97
C VAL A 20 -8.08 -4.06 1.08
N TYR A 21 -6.87 -3.97 0.55
CA TYR A 21 -5.92 -5.08 0.54
C TYR A 21 -4.79 -4.80 1.52
N TYR A 22 -4.51 -5.78 2.39
CA TYR A 22 -3.38 -5.74 3.30
C TYR A 22 -2.16 -6.39 2.66
N HIS A 23 -1.08 -5.64 2.51
CA HIS A 23 0.18 -6.17 1.97
C HIS A 23 1.07 -6.74 3.07
N GLY A 24 1.06 -6.13 4.25
CA GLY A 24 1.96 -6.44 5.35
C GLY A 24 2.29 -5.19 6.15
N TYR A 25 3.40 -5.23 6.89
CA TYR A 25 3.89 -4.08 7.65
C TYR A 25 5.42 -3.97 7.52
N SER A 26 5.95 -2.77 7.69
CA SER A 26 7.39 -2.53 7.76
C SER A 26 7.69 -1.28 8.59
N SER A 27 8.95 -1.08 8.94
CA SER A 27 9.38 0.02 9.81
C SER A 27 10.17 1.08 9.03
N GLY A 28 10.02 2.34 9.45
CA GLY A 28 10.74 3.49 8.88
C GLY A 28 10.53 4.76 9.71
N GLU A 29 11.20 5.86 9.35
CA GLU A 29 10.93 7.19 9.90
C GLU A 29 9.69 7.84 9.26
N SER A 30 9.27 7.34 8.10
CA SER A 30 8.05 7.75 7.42
C SER A 30 7.33 6.57 6.78
N PHE A 31 6.05 6.74 6.44
CA PHE A 31 5.29 5.73 5.71
C PHE A 31 5.92 5.39 4.34
N LYS A 32 6.46 6.39 3.65
CA LYS A 32 7.20 6.20 2.39
C LYS A 32 8.42 5.31 2.60
N GLU A 33 9.19 5.58 3.64
CA GLU A 33 10.37 4.77 3.97
C GLU A 33 9.98 3.34 4.36
N ALA A 34 8.90 3.15 5.13
CA ALA A 34 8.37 1.84 5.44
C ALA A 34 7.96 1.06 4.18
N CYS A 35 7.30 1.71 3.20
CA CYS A 35 6.96 1.06 1.93
C CYS A 35 8.21 0.68 1.11
N VAL A 36 9.24 1.55 1.10
CA VAL A 36 10.52 1.26 0.42
C VAL A 36 11.25 0.09 1.10
N ASN A 37 11.26 0.06 2.44
CA ASN A 37 11.86 -1.04 3.19
C ASN A 37 11.11 -2.35 2.96
N PHE A 38 9.78 -2.31 2.97
CA PHE A 38 8.95 -3.47 2.63
C PHE A 38 9.21 -3.98 1.21
N ALA A 39 9.33 -3.08 0.22
CA ALA A 39 9.67 -3.46 -1.15
C ALA A 39 11.08 -4.09 -1.26
N ARG A 40 12.06 -3.63 -0.47
CA ARG A 40 13.40 -4.26 -0.45
C ARG A 40 13.37 -5.69 0.07
N GLU A 41 12.47 -6.00 0.99
CA GLU A 41 12.35 -7.31 1.63
C GLU A 41 11.36 -8.25 0.90
N ASN A 42 10.47 -7.69 0.07
CA ASN A 42 9.42 -8.43 -0.63
C ASN A 42 9.48 -8.20 -2.15
N ASN A 43 10.11 -9.13 -2.87
CA ASN A 43 10.30 -9.07 -4.33
C ASN A 43 8.99 -8.97 -5.11
N GLU A 44 7.92 -9.64 -4.68
CA GLU A 44 6.61 -9.59 -5.34
C GLU A 44 5.97 -8.22 -5.20
N PHE A 45 6.09 -7.61 -4.02
CA PHE A 45 5.64 -6.24 -3.81
C PHE A 45 6.46 -5.24 -4.63
N ASN A 46 7.80 -5.38 -4.61
CA ASN A 46 8.73 -4.49 -5.30
C ASN A 46 8.46 -4.38 -6.81
N LYS A 47 8.08 -5.51 -7.43
CA LYS A 47 7.83 -5.58 -8.88
C LYS A 47 6.78 -4.58 -9.36
N TYR A 48 5.86 -4.19 -8.49
CA TYR A 48 4.72 -3.32 -8.84
C TYR A 48 4.60 -2.09 -7.97
N PHE A 49 5.56 -1.87 -7.08
CA PHE A 49 5.63 -0.71 -6.20
C PHE A 49 6.26 0.48 -6.92
N ASP A 50 5.58 1.62 -6.91
CA ASP A 50 6.06 2.90 -7.39
C ASP A 50 6.29 3.83 -6.19
N ALA A 51 7.58 4.06 -5.87
CA ALA A 51 7.99 4.88 -4.74
C ALA A 51 7.78 6.40 -4.95
N GLU A 52 7.62 6.85 -6.21
CA GLU A 52 7.31 8.25 -6.51
C GLU A 52 5.83 8.52 -6.31
N ARG A 53 4.98 7.60 -6.80
CA ARG A 53 3.52 7.70 -6.73
C ARG A 53 2.91 7.12 -5.46
N MET A 54 3.70 6.43 -4.64
CA MET A 54 3.24 5.71 -3.45
C MET A 54 2.07 4.77 -3.79
N SER A 55 2.27 3.96 -4.83
CA SER A 55 1.24 3.04 -5.33
C SER A 55 1.79 1.63 -5.56
N PHE A 56 0.89 0.64 -5.49
CA PHE A 56 1.14 -0.74 -5.86
C PHE A 56 0.14 -1.11 -6.95
N TRP A 57 0.59 -1.55 -8.13
CA TRP A 57 -0.31 -1.80 -9.28
C TRP A 57 -1.19 -0.60 -9.66
N GLY A 58 -0.73 0.62 -9.40
CA GLY A 58 -1.52 1.84 -9.62
C GLY A 58 -2.53 2.15 -8.52
N CYS A 59 -2.73 1.25 -7.54
CA CYS A 59 -3.54 1.48 -6.35
C CYS A 59 -2.74 2.26 -5.31
N LYS A 60 -3.31 3.35 -4.80
CA LYS A 60 -2.64 4.17 -3.78
C LYS A 60 -2.46 3.40 -2.47
N LEU A 61 -1.31 3.62 -1.83
CA LEU A 61 -0.95 3.00 -0.56
C LEU A 61 -1.29 3.89 0.63
N TYR A 62 -1.67 3.24 1.74
CA TYR A 62 -2.13 3.89 2.96
C TYR A 62 -1.57 3.19 4.20
N SER A 63 -1.30 3.98 5.25
CA SER A 63 -0.85 3.47 6.54
C SER A 63 -1.98 2.94 7.43
N SER A 64 -3.23 3.14 7.01
CA SER A 64 -4.43 2.73 7.74
C SER A 64 -5.46 2.13 6.79
N SER A 65 -6.15 1.09 7.25
CA SER A 65 -7.28 0.50 6.52
C SER A 65 -8.46 1.46 6.40
N SER A 66 -8.66 2.37 7.36
CA SER A 66 -9.70 3.40 7.30
C SER A 66 -9.50 4.33 6.10
N ASP A 67 -8.26 4.77 5.89
CA ASP A 67 -7.92 5.73 4.84
C ASP A 67 -7.96 5.06 3.46
N ALA A 68 -7.50 3.80 3.40
CA ALA A 68 -7.64 2.97 2.20
C ALA A 68 -9.12 2.75 1.83
N SER A 69 -9.98 2.56 2.83
CA SER A 69 -11.41 2.37 2.60
C SER A 69 -12.10 3.67 2.23
N ALA A 70 -11.65 4.81 2.78
CA ALA A 70 -12.20 6.13 2.48
C ALA A 70 -11.78 6.65 1.10
N SER A 71 -10.66 6.18 0.54
CA SER A 71 -10.25 6.45 -0.86
C SER A 71 -11.27 5.93 -1.88
N TYR A 72 -12.00 4.86 -1.51
CA TYR A 72 -13.08 4.29 -2.32
C TYR A 72 -14.43 4.86 -1.86
N GLY A 73 -14.76 6.05 -2.35
CA GLY A 73 -16.04 6.73 -2.10
C GLY A 73 -16.06 8.16 -2.60
#